data_AF-A0A8T8CAK9-F1
#
_entry.id   AF-A0A8T8CAK9-F1
#
_cell.length_a   1.000
_cell.length_b   1.000
_cell.length_c   1.000
_cell.angle_alpha   90.00
_cell.angle_beta   90.00
_cell.angle_gamma   90.00
#
_symmetry.space_group_name_H-M   'P 1'
#
loop_
_entity.id
_entity.type
_entity.pdbx_description
1 polymer ?
#
loop_
_entity_poly.entity_id
_entity_poly.type
_entity_poly.pdbx_seq_one_letter_code
_entity_poly.pdbx_strand_id
1 'polypeptide(L)'
;MSPLEQAKEWLSNEKPCTEEIQQSVDNLCHQVARPPTGVTVEQLTDAISHLMKSIGKDPAELVLPEPPPKACLDLSPLGASSELIVAEIDSAERRRRFEQLKEDLRSPF
;
A
#
# COMPACT_ATOMS: atom_id res chain seq x y z
N MET A 1 13.25 2.52 -15.42
CA MET A 1 13.07 1.30 -16.24
C MET A 1 11.81 0.61 -15.76
N SER A 2 11.00 0.07 -16.67
CA SER A 2 9.82 -0.73 -16.30
C SER A 2 10.23 -2.18 -15.95
N PRO A 3 9.49 -2.88 -15.09
CA PRO A 3 9.78 -4.28 -14.72
C PRO A 3 9.87 -5.22 -15.92
N LEU A 4 9.04 -5.00 -16.94
CA LEU A 4 9.06 -5.80 -18.17
C LEU A 4 10.37 -5.65 -18.95
N GLU A 5 10.90 -4.43 -19.06
CA GLU A 5 12.15 -4.18 -19.77
C GLU A 5 13.35 -4.77 -19.01
N GLN A 6 13.32 -4.72 -17.68
CA GLN A 6 14.33 -5.41 -16.85
C GLN A 6 14.30 -6.92 -17.06
N ALA A 7 13.12 -7.54 -17.11
CA ALA A 7 12.98 -8.98 -17.36
C ALA A 7 13.53 -9.38 -18.74
N LYS A 8 13.26 -8.58 -19.79
CA LYS A 8 13.79 -8.81 -21.14
C LYS A 8 15.31 -8.71 -21.19
N GLU A 9 15.86 -7.67 -20.58
CA GLU A 9 17.30 -7.43 -20.54
C GLU A 9 18.03 -8.56 -19.79
N TRP A 10 17.48 -8.97 -18.65
CA TRP A 10 18.02 -10.06 -17.84
C TRP A 10 18.02 -11.40 -18.59
N LEU A 11 16.91 -11.77 -19.23
CA LEU A 11 16.81 -12.98 -20.05
C LEU A 11 17.83 -12.99 -21.21
N SER A 12 18.10 -11.81 -21.79
CA SER A 12 19.00 -11.67 -22.95
C SER A 12 20.48 -11.69 -22.56
N ASN A 13 20.82 -11.02 -21.45
CA ASN A 13 22.22 -10.84 -21.03
C ASN A 13 22.72 -11.98 -20.14
N GLU A 14 21.94 -12.39 -19.15
CA GLU A 14 22.39 -13.33 -18.12
C GLU A 14 21.98 -14.78 -18.39
N LYS A 15 20.94 -15.00 -19.22
CA LYS A 15 20.39 -16.34 -19.55
C LYS A 15 20.15 -17.20 -18.30
N PRO A 16 19.32 -16.71 -17.37
CA PRO A 16 19.06 -17.38 -16.11
C PRO A 16 18.45 -18.77 -16.31
N CYS A 17 18.71 -19.67 -15.38
CA CYS A 17 18.14 -21.01 -15.39
C CYS A 17 16.66 -21.00 -14.98
N THR A 18 15.97 -22.12 -15.22
CA THR A 18 14.54 -22.24 -14.95
C THR A 18 14.17 -21.99 -13.48
N GLU A 19 15.04 -22.36 -12.53
CA GLU A 19 14.82 -22.15 -11.09
C GLU A 19 14.91 -20.67 -10.72
N GLU A 20 15.88 -19.94 -11.28
CA GLU A 20 16.04 -18.49 -11.06
C GLU A 20 14.83 -17.71 -11.61
N ILE A 21 14.32 -18.12 -12.76
CA ILE A 21 13.12 -17.54 -13.36
C ILE A 21 11.90 -17.80 -12.47
N GLN A 22 11.75 -19.02 -11.94
CA GLN A 22 10.65 -19.36 -11.03
C GLN A 22 10.69 -18.55 -9.73
N GLN A 23 11.87 -18.44 -9.11
CA GLN A 23 12.06 -17.63 -7.91
C GLN A 23 11.74 -16.14 -8.18
N SER A 24 12.11 -15.65 -9.35
CA SER A 24 11.81 -14.27 -9.76
C SER A 24 10.32 -14.04 -9.98
N VAL A 25 9.63 -15.00 -10.61
CA VAL A 25 8.17 -14.99 -10.78
C VAL A 25 7.46 -14.99 -9.43
N ASP A 26 7.89 -15.83 -8.48
CA ASP A 26 7.34 -15.85 -7.12
C ASP A 26 7.50 -14.50 -6.43
N ASN A 27 8.70 -13.91 -6.49
CA ASN A 27 8.97 -12.57 -5.95
C ASN A 27 8.06 -11.50 -6.59
N LEU A 28 7.84 -11.56 -7.90
CA LEU A 28 6.96 -10.63 -8.61
C LEU A 28 5.48 -10.82 -8.23
N CYS A 29 5.04 -12.06 -7.98
CA CYS A 29 3.67 -12.33 -7.52
C CYS A 29 3.40 -11.69 -6.15
N HIS A 30 4.37 -11.69 -5.25
CA HIS A 30 4.26 -10.97 -3.97
C HIS A 30 4.14 -9.45 -4.19
N GLN A 31 4.83 -8.90 -5.19
CA GLN A 31 4.73 -7.48 -5.55
C GLN A 31 3.41 -7.12 -6.23
N VAL A 32 2.72 -8.06 -6.87
CA VAL A 32 1.37 -7.81 -7.42
C VAL A 32 0.38 -7.46 -6.30
N ALA A 33 0.47 -8.11 -5.14
CA ALA A 33 -0.34 -7.78 -3.97
C ALA A 33 -0.01 -6.41 -3.37
N ARG A 34 1.26 -5.98 -3.46
CA ARG A 34 1.73 -4.70 -2.95
C ARG A 34 2.73 -4.05 -3.92
N PRO A 35 2.23 -3.38 -4.97
CA PRO A 35 3.10 -2.83 -6.01
C PRO A 35 3.96 -1.69 -5.46
N PRO A 36 5.24 -1.62 -5.84
CA PRO A 36 6.11 -0.51 -5.48
C PRO A 36 5.66 0.79 -6.15
N THR A 37 5.96 1.93 -5.51
CA THR A 37 5.56 3.26 -5.98
C THR A 37 6.03 3.51 -7.41
N GLY A 38 5.09 3.84 -8.31
CA GLY A 38 5.38 4.13 -9.73
C GLY A 38 5.39 2.91 -10.64
N VAL A 39 5.05 1.72 -10.12
CA VAL A 39 4.87 0.49 -10.90
C VAL A 39 3.41 0.07 -10.85
N THR A 40 2.82 -0.23 -12.01
CA THR A 40 1.43 -0.73 -12.06
C THR A 40 1.39 -2.25 -11.93
N VAL A 41 0.26 -2.77 -11.42
CA VAL A 41 0.01 -4.21 -11.37
C VAL A 41 0.09 -4.83 -12.78
N GLU A 42 -0.40 -4.15 -13.81
CA GLU A 42 -0.30 -4.58 -15.21
C GLU A 42 1.15 -4.81 -15.63
N GLN A 43 2.06 -3.88 -15.30
CA GLN A 43 3.49 -4.02 -15.63
C GLN A 43 4.16 -5.22 -14.94
N LEU A 44 3.75 -5.52 -13.71
CA LEU A 44 4.24 -6.70 -12.98
C LEU A 44 3.67 -7.99 -13.61
N THR A 45 2.39 -7.98 -13.98
CA THR A 45 1.71 -9.12 -14.59
C THR A 45 2.28 -9.44 -15.97
N ASP A 46 2.62 -8.42 -16.75
CA ASP A 46 3.29 -8.55 -18.05
C ASP A 46 4.70 -9.14 -17.89
N ALA A 47 5.47 -8.68 -16.89
CA ALA A 47 6.80 -9.21 -16.61
C ALA A 47 6.74 -10.69 -16.20
N ILE A 48 5.81 -11.06 -15.31
CA ILE A 48 5.55 -12.45 -14.90
C ILE A 48 5.20 -13.31 -16.12
N SER A 49 4.26 -12.84 -16.95
CA SER A 49 3.82 -13.56 -18.14
C SER A 49 4.97 -13.78 -19.12
N HIS A 50 5.86 -12.80 -19.26
CA HIS A 50 7.02 -12.92 -20.13
C HIS A 50 8.03 -13.95 -19.61
N LEU A 51 8.31 -13.94 -18.31
CA LEU A 51 9.20 -14.89 -17.63
C LEU A 51 8.66 -16.32 -17.67
N MET A 52 7.36 -16.52 -17.53
CA MET A 52 6.77 -17.87 -17.64
C MET A 52 6.80 -18.42 -19.06
N LYS A 53 6.56 -17.57 -20.06
CA LYS A 53 6.67 -17.96 -21.47
C LYS A 53 8.09 -18.39 -21.84
N SER A 54 9.13 -17.78 -21.26
CA SER A 54 10.51 -18.15 -21.57
C SER A 54 10.88 -19.54 -21.05
N ILE A 55 10.21 -20.03 -20.01
CA ILE A 55 10.36 -21.40 -19.48
C ILE A 55 9.29 -22.38 -19.97
N GLY A 56 8.44 -21.98 -20.92
CA GLY A 56 7.39 -22.82 -21.50
C GLY A 56 6.24 -23.16 -20.55
N LYS A 57 6.05 -22.39 -19.47
CA LYS A 57 4.93 -22.55 -18.52
C LYS A 57 3.80 -21.60 -18.85
N ASP A 58 2.56 -22.03 -18.62
CA ASP A 58 1.37 -21.21 -18.85
C ASP A 58 1.15 -20.26 -17.66
N PRO A 59 1.10 -18.92 -17.87
CA PRO A 59 0.75 -17.97 -16.80
C PRO A 59 -0.62 -18.22 -16.17
N ALA A 60 -1.53 -18.96 -16.81
CA ALA A 60 -2.80 -19.36 -16.21
C ALA A 60 -2.66 -20.35 -15.03
N GLU A 61 -1.51 -21.02 -14.89
CA GLU A 61 -1.21 -21.90 -13.74
C GLU A 61 -0.84 -21.12 -12.47
N LEU A 62 -0.52 -19.83 -12.58
CA LEU A 62 -0.24 -18.99 -11.42
C LEU A 62 -1.53 -18.54 -10.73
N VAL A 63 -1.64 -18.89 -9.45
CA VAL A 63 -2.63 -18.30 -8.56
C VAL A 63 -2.09 -16.94 -8.11
N LEU A 64 -2.46 -15.89 -8.85
CA LEU A 64 -2.18 -14.53 -8.43
C LEU A 64 -3.06 -14.17 -7.22
N PRO A 65 -2.52 -13.44 -6.22
CA PRO A 65 -3.30 -12.97 -5.09
C PRO A 65 -4.44 -12.09 -5.59
N GLU A 66 -5.64 -12.27 -5.01
CA GLU A 66 -6.76 -11.39 -5.31
C GLU A 66 -6.35 -9.94 -5.02
N PRO A 67 -6.73 -8.97 -5.88
CA PRO A 67 -6.45 -7.58 -5.60
C PRO A 67 -7.03 -7.26 -4.22
N PRO A 68 -6.26 -6.58 -3.35
CA PRO A 68 -6.76 -6.24 -2.03
C PRO A 68 -8.11 -5.55 -2.21
N PRO A 69 -9.14 -5.91 -1.41
CA PRO A 69 -10.43 -5.26 -1.51
C PRO A 69 -10.18 -3.76 -1.47
N LYS A 70 -10.79 -3.02 -2.40
CA LYS A 70 -10.83 -1.56 -2.36
C LYS A 70 -11.67 -1.16 -1.14
N ALA A 71 -11.16 -1.44 0.05
CA ALA A 71 -11.59 -0.81 1.27
C ALA A 71 -11.14 0.65 1.13
N CYS A 72 -11.95 1.43 0.41
CA CYS A 72 -11.92 2.87 0.58
C CYS A 72 -12.22 3.09 2.05
N LEU A 73 -11.26 3.65 2.79
CA LEU A 73 -11.59 4.26 4.07
C LEU A 73 -12.76 5.18 3.80
N ASP A 74 -13.83 5.03 4.57
CA ASP A 74 -14.91 6.00 4.55
C ASP A 74 -14.33 7.31 5.11
N LEU A 75 -13.84 8.15 4.20
CA LEU A 75 -13.37 9.50 4.48
C LEU A 75 -14.53 10.47 4.57
N SER A 76 -15.78 9.98 4.52
CA SER A 76 -16.92 10.79 4.87
C SER A 76 -16.71 11.31 6.28
N PRO A 77 -16.88 12.62 6.51
CA PRO A 77 -16.74 13.18 7.85
C PRO A 77 -17.67 12.43 8.80
N LEU A 78 -17.12 11.95 9.91
CA LEU A 78 -17.87 11.38 11.01
C LEU A 78 -18.75 12.48 11.62
N GLY A 79 -19.97 12.58 11.11
CA GLY A 79 -20.95 13.59 11.50
C GLY A 79 -21.11 14.67 10.44
N ALA A 80 -22.35 15.13 10.27
CA ALA A 80 -22.67 16.29 9.46
C ALA A 80 -21.70 17.43 9.79
N SER A 81 -21.21 18.10 8.75
CA SER A 81 -20.40 19.31 8.80
C SER A 81 -21.08 20.38 9.66
N SER A 82 -21.01 20.24 10.97
CA SER A 82 -21.20 21.36 11.86
C SER A 82 -19.87 22.09 11.76
N GLU A 83 -19.89 23.21 11.05
CA GLU A 83 -18.86 24.23 11.11
C GLU A 83 -18.70 24.66 12.59
N LEU A 84 -18.02 23.84 13.38
CA LEU A 84 -17.42 24.27 14.62
C LEU A 84 -16.20 25.05 14.17
N ILE A 85 -16.46 26.31 13.86
CA ILE A 85 -15.52 27.39 14.07
C ILE A 85 -15.09 27.23 15.53
N VAL A 86 -14.02 26.47 15.75
CA VAL A 86 -13.34 26.44 17.04
C VAL A 86 -12.74 27.83 17.12
N ALA A 87 -13.49 28.76 17.71
CA ALA A 87 -12.95 30.04 18.11
C ALA A 87 -11.70 29.73 18.92
N GLU A 88 -10.55 30.19 18.43
CA GLU A 88 -9.28 30.03 19.13
C GLU A 88 -9.49 30.55 20.55
N ILE A 89 -9.54 29.63 21.51
CA ILE A 89 -9.65 29.99 22.92
C ILE A 89 -8.36 30.70 23.31
N ASP A 90 -8.50 31.97 23.64
CA ASP A 90 -7.40 32.80 24.10
C ASP A 90 -6.68 32.15 25.29
N SER A 91 -5.40 32.48 25.41
CA SER A 91 -4.48 31.98 26.43
C SER A 91 -5.04 32.10 27.85
N ALA A 92 -5.81 33.14 28.16
CA ALA A 92 -6.43 33.32 29.47
C ALA A 92 -7.51 32.26 29.76
N GLU A 93 -8.38 31.98 28.78
CA GLU A 93 -9.45 30.99 28.91
C GLU A 93 -8.90 29.57 29.01
N ARG A 94 -7.83 29.27 28.26
CA ARG A 94 -7.11 27.99 28.37
C ARG A 94 -6.56 27.76 29.78
N ARG A 95 -6.01 28.81 30.40
CA ARG A 95 -5.43 28.75 31.75
C ARG A 95 -6.51 28.55 32.82
N ARG A 96 -7.65 29.23 32.67
CA ARG A 96 -8.81 29.07 33.56
C ARG A 96 -9.33 27.63 33.55
N ARG A 97 -9.50 27.04 32.37
CA ARG A 97 -9.97 25.64 32.24
C ARG A 97 -9.00 24.65 32.88
N PHE A 98 -7.70 24.88 32.76
CA PHE A 98 -6.68 24.02 33.36
C PHE A 98 -6.73 24.03 34.90
N GLU A 99 -6.86 25.20 35.51
CA GLU A 99 -6.97 25.30 36.98
C GLU A 99 -8.26 24.66 37.50
N GLN A 100 -9.37 24.84 36.78
CA GLN A 100 -10.64 24.21 37.14
C GLN A 100 -10.55 22.67 37.08
N LEU A 101 -9.90 22.13 36.05
CA LEU A 101 -9.69 20.68 35.92
C LEU A 101 -8.78 20.13 37.04
N LYS A 102 -7.80 20.92 37.49
CA LYS A 102 -6.96 20.55 38.64
C LYS A 102 -7.74 20.51 39.95
N GLU A 103 -8.73 21.37 40.10
CA GLU A 103 -9.57 21.45 41.30
C GLU A 103 -10.57 20.29 41.34
N ASP A 104 -11.20 19.98 40.20
CA ASP A 104 -12.10 18.83 40.04
C ASP A 104 -11.36 17.51 40.32
N LEU A 105 -10.14 17.34 39.81
CA LEU A 105 -9.31 16.15 40.03
C LEU A 105 -8.72 16.04 41.45
N ARG A 106 -8.75 17.13 42.23
CA ARG A 106 -8.29 17.14 43.63
C ARG A 106 -9.39 16.81 44.63
N SER A 107 -10.65 16.76 44.20
CA SER A 107 -11.75 16.37 45.07
C SER A 107 -11.72 14.84 45.27
N PRO A 108 -11.56 14.34 46.50
CA PRO A 108 -11.71 12.91 46.77
C PRO A 108 -13.17 12.52 46.55
N PHE A 109 -13.40 11.49 45.75
CA PHE A 109 -14.71 10.85 45.59
C PHE A 109 -15.27 10.36 46.93
#